data_AF-A0A845LWI0-F1
#
_entry.id   AF-A0A845LWI0-F1
#
_cell.length_a   1.000
_cell.length_b   1.000
_cell.length_c   1.000
_cell.angle_alpha   90.00
_cell.angle_beta   90.00
_cell.angle_gamma   90.00
#
_symmetry.space_group_name_H-M   'P 1'
#
loop_
_entity.id
_entity.type
_entity.pdbx_description
1 polymer ?
#
loop_
_entity_poly.entity_id
_entity_poly.type
_entity_poly.pdbx_seq_one_letter_code
_entity_poly.pdbx_strand_id
1 'polypeptide(L)' 'MQTYTKVIGLTGSHFVKEFVKIRHHDNKVREISEETVAKKFKEGNTKVIVHFEEDGREIELDDFSDPDLIRKFLGKAFI' A
#
# COMPACT_ATOMS: atom_id res chain seq x y z
N MET A 1 8.46 -7.53 -7.76
CA MET A 1 7.93 -6.38 -7.01
C MET A 1 6.48 -6.63 -6.66
N GLN A 2 6.16 -6.61 -5.37
CA GLN A 2 4.78 -6.72 -4.90
C GLN A 2 4.19 -5.32 -4.76
N THR A 3 2.95 -5.11 -5.19
CA THR A 3 2.25 -3.84 -5.01
C THR A 3 1.16 -4.02 -3.97
N TYR A 4 1.12 -3.12 -3.00
CA TYR A 4 0.01 -2.94 -2.07
C TYR A 4 -0.54 -1.53 -2.22
N THR A 5 -1.81 -1.34 -1.86
CA THR A 5 -2.43 -0.03 -1.83
C THR A 5 -2.87 0.28 -0.41
N LYS A 6 -2.40 1.39 0.14
CA LYS A 6 -2.94 1.96 1.38
C LYS A 6 -4.06 2.91 1.00
N VAL A 7 -5.29 2.53 1.31
CA VAL A 7 -6.46 3.39 1.08
C VAL A 7 -6.66 4.24 2.33
N ILE A 8 -6.65 5.57 2.17
CA ILE A 8 -6.93 6.54 3.22
C ILE A 8 -8.31 7.14 2.92
N GLY A 9 -9.29 6.78 3.75
CA GLY A 9 -10.66 7.25 3.68
C GLY A 9 -11.04 8.07 4.91
N LEU A 10 -12.30 8.49 4.97
CA LEU A 10 -12.82 9.35 6.04
C LEU A 10 -12.76 8.71 7.44
N THR A 11 -12.92 7.39 7.52
CA THR A 11 -13.02 6.66 8.80
C THR A 11 -11.74 5.94 9.20
N GLY A 12 -10.66 6.08 8.43
CA GLY A 12 -9.38 5.43 8.71
C GLY A 12 -8.65 5.00 7.44
N SER A 13 -7.67 4.12 7.61
CA SER A 13 -6.90 3.57 6.51
C SER A 13 -6.75 2.07 6.61
N HIS A 14 -6.76 1.39 5.47
CA HIS A 14 -6.53 -0.04 5.37
C HIS A 14 -5.62 -0.36 4.19
N PHE A 15 -4.91 -1.48 4.24
CA PHE A 15 -4.07 -1.92 3.14
C PHE A 15 -4.78 -2.99 2.35
N VAL A 16 -4.73 -2.89 1.03
CA VAL A 16 -5.25 -3.90 0.12
C VAL A 16 -4.17 -4.38 -0.83
N LYS A 17 -4.37 -5.58 -1.37
CA LYS A 17 -3.62 -6.11 -2.48
C LYS A 17 -4.57 -6.57 -3.57
N GLU A 18 -4.30 -6.11 -4.78
CA GLU A 18 -5.01 -6.57 -5.96
C GLU A 18 -4.36 -7.85 -6.50
N PHE A 19 -5.18 -8.87 -6.76
CA PHE A 19 -4.77 -10.12 -7.38
C PHE A 19 -5.39 -10.22 -8.78
N VAL A 20 -4.54 -10.12 -9.79
CA VAL A 20 -4.94 -10.24 -11.20
C VAL A 20 -5.50 -11.64 -11.45
N LYS A 21 -6.74 -11.71 -11.95
CA LYS A 21 -7.34 -12.98 -12.39
C LYS A 21 -7.15 -13.15 -13.89
N ILE A 22 -6.88 -14.39 -14.31
CA ILE A 22 -6.49 -14.72 -15.69
C ILE A 22 -7.70 -14.73 -16.66
N ARG A 23 -8.95 -14.62 -16.18
CA ARG A 23 -10.15 -14.66 -17.04
C ARG A 23 -11.24 -13.70 -16.57
N HIS A 24 -11.78 -12.92 -17.52
CA HIS A 24 -13.08 -12.20 -17.65
C HIS A 24 -13.84 -11.71 -16.40
N HIS A 25 -13.22 -11.71 -15.23
CA HIS A 25 -13.80 -11.31 -13.95
C HIS A 25 -12.93 -10.23 -13.33
N ASP A 26 -13.56 -9.38 -12.54
CA ASP A 26 -12.87 -8.33 -11.78
C ASP A 26 -11.76 -8.94 -10.91
N ASN A 27 -10.68 -8.17 -10.82
CA ASN A 27 -9.54 -8.49 -9.99
C ASN A 27 -9.99 -8.71 -8.54
N LYS A 28 -9.37 -9.67 -7.86
CA LYS A 28 -9.70 -9.92 -6.46
C LYS A 28 -8.91 -8.95 -5.60
N VAL A 29 -9.60 -8.02 -4.94
CA VAL A 29 -9.01 -7.15 -3.93
C VAL A 29 -9.16 -7.81 -2.56
N ARG A 30 -8.10 -7.82 -1.75
CA ARG A 30 -8.12 -8.32 -0.38
C ARG A 30 -7.43 -7.36 0.55
N GLU A 31 -8.00 -7.17 1.73
CA GLU A 31 -7.33 -6.48 2.82
C GLU A 31 -6.14 -7.30 3.33
N ILE A 32 -5.06 -6.62 3.66
CA ILE A 32 -3.81 -7.17 4.17
C ILE A 32 -3.48 -6.43 5.46
N SER A 33 -3.01 -7.14 6.49
CA SER A 33 -2.60 -6.49 7.74
C SER A 33 -1.39 -5.59 7.51
N GLU A 34 -1.36 -4.43 8.18
CA GLU A 34 -0.25 -3.48 8.13
C GLU A 34 1.09 -4.17 8.44
N GLU A 35 1.12 -5.04 9.46
CA GLU A 35 2.31 -5.80 9.85
C GLU A 35 2.89 -6.62 8.68
N THR A 36 2.03 -7.26 7.89
CA THR A 36 2.45 -8.05 6.72
C THR A 36 3.05 -7.15 5.64
N VAL A 37 2.42 -6.00 5.38
CA VAL A 37 2.91 -5.05 4.39
C VAL A 37 4.24 -4.44 4.83
N ALA A 38 4.35 -4.03 6.09
CA ALA A 38 5.56 -3.46 6.66
C ALA A 38 6.75 -4.44 6.59
N LYS A 39 6.52 -5.71 6.95
CA LYS A 39 7.54 -6.77 6.80
C LYS A 39 8.00 -6.90 5.35
N LYS A 40 7.06 -6.96 4.40
CA LYS A 40 7.36 -7.08 2.97
C LYS A 40 8.04 -5.84 2.39
N PHE A 41 7.74 -4.66 2.92
CA PHE A 41 8.37 -3.40 2.56
C PHE A 41 9.86 -3.40 2.90
N LYS A 42 10.19 -3.79 4.13
CA LYS A 42 11.59 -3.88 4.61
C LYS A 42 12.42 -4.96 3.91
N GLU A 43 11.78 -5.95 3.29
CA GLU A 43 12.46 -6.96 2.45
C GLU A 43 12.94 -6.41 1.09
N GLY A 44 12.63 -5.16 0.73
CA GLY A 44 13.22 -4.46 -0.44
C GLY A 44 12.65 -4.88 -1.80
N ASN A 45 11.43 -5.39 -1.87
CA ASN A 45 10.79 -5.80 -3.13
C ASN A 45 9.29 -5.46 -3.16
N THR A 46 8.94 -4.33 -2.57
CA THR A 46 7.55 -3.93 -2.35
C THR A 46 7.36 -2.45 -2.63
N LYS A 47 6.29 -2.15 -3.36
CA LYS A 47 5.78 -0.81 -3.63
C LYS A 47 4.45 -0.65 -2.91
N VAL A 48 4.24 0.50 -2.27
CA VAL A 48 2.97 0.87 -1.66
C VAL A 48 2.43 2.11 -2.36
N ILE A 49 1.21 2.02 -2.87
CA ILE A 49 0.45 3.15 -3.42
C ILE A 49 -0.47 3.67 -2.33
N VAL A 50 -0.29 4.91 -1.92
CA VAL A 50 -1.17 5.57 -0.96
C VAL A 50 -2.24 6.31 -1.73
N HIS A 51 -3.48 5.81 -1.68
CA HIS A 51 -4.63 6.36 -2.38
C HIS A 51 -5.53 7.11 -1.39
N PHE A 52 -5.81 8.38 -1.66
CA PHE A 52 -6.71 9.22 -0.88
C PHE A 52 -8.11 9.19 -1.52
N GLU A 53 -9.09 8.59 -0.85
CA GLU A 53 -10.45 8.46 -1.41
C GLU A 53 -11.15 9.81 -1.60
N GLU A 54 -10.78 10.81 -0.79
CA GLU A 54 -11.44 12.12 -0.79
C GLU A 54 -11.23 12.89 -2.10
N ASP A 55 -10.04 12.79 -2.70
CA ASP A 55 -9.65 13.57 -3.87
C ASP A 55 -9.00 12.75 -4.99
N GLY A 56 -8.88 11.42 -4.80
CA GLY A 56 -8.30 10.51 -5.78
C GLY A 56 -6.79 10.67 -5.98
N ARG A 57 -6.10 11.40 -5.10
CA ARG A 57 -4.64 11.52 -5.18
C ARG A 57 -3.98 10.18 -4.85
N GLU A 58 -2.88 9.91 -5.54
CA GLU A 58 -2.03 8.74 -5.30
C GLU A 58 -0.59 9.16 -5.06
N ILE A 59 0.06 8.51 -4.08
CA ILE A 59 1.49 8.68 -3.80
C ILE A 59 2.12 7.30 -3.82
N GLU A 60 3.20 7.15 -4.58
CA GLU A 60 3.96 5.91 -4.65
C GLU A 60 5.15 5.96 -3.68
N LEU A 61 5.29 4.93 -2.86
CA LEU A 61 6.39 4.76 -1.92
C LEU A 61 7.00 3.37 -2.05
N ASP A 62 8.33 3.32 -2.05
CA ASP A 62 9.16 2.12 -2.07
C ASP A 62 10.31 2.25 -1.07
N ASP A 63 11.17 1.23 -1.00
CA ASP A 63 12.32 1.18 -0.10
C ASP A 63 13.42 2.21 -0.40
N PHE A 64 13.35 2.87 -1.57
CA PHE A 64 14.26 3.95 -1.96
C PHE A 64 13.68 5.35 -1.72
N SER A 65 12.42 5.42 -1.31
CA SER A 65 11.72 6.67 -1.04
C SER A 65 12.25 7.33 0.24
N ASP A 66 12.01 8.64 0.36
CA ASP A 66 12.46 9.41 1.53
C ASP A 66 11.88 8.83 2.84
N PRO A 67 12.71 8.52 3.85
CA PRO A 67 12.26 8.00 5.14
C PRO A 67 11.20 8.86 5.84
N ASP A 68 11.26 10.19 5.69
CA ASP A 68 10.25 11.09 6.26
C ASP A 68 8.91 10.96 5.54
N LEU A 69 8.90 10.72 4.23
CA LEU A 69 7.67 10.43 3.47
C LEU A 69 7.10 9.06 3.85
N ILE A 70 7.95 8.04 3.96
CA ILE A 70 7.57 6.70 4.43
C ILE A 70 6.94 6.80 5.82
N ARG A 71 7.58 7.52 6.75
CA ARG A 71 7.05 7.74 8.09
C ARG A 71 5.71 8.46 8.08
N LYS A 72 5.58 9.49 7.24
CA LYS A 72 4.38 10.34 7.18
C LYS A 72 3.17 9.58 6.65
N PHE A 73 3.35 8.79 5.61
CA PHE A 73 2.23 8.16 4.92
C PHE A 73 2.01 6.69 5.27
N LEU A 74 3.07 5.92 5.53
CA LEU A 74 2.96 4.50 5.86
C LEU A 74 3.01 4.27 7.37
N GLY A 75 3.83 5.04 8.08
CA GLY A 75 3.98 4.99 9.53
C GLY A 75 5.34 4.44 9.97
N LYS A 76 5.59 4.45 11.29
CA LYS A 76 6.88 4.01 11.86
C LYS A 76 7.19 2.53 11.64
N ALA A 77 6.17 1.70 11.41
CA ALA A 77 6.34 0.26 11.19
C ALA A 77 7.17 -0.05 9.93
N PHE A 78 7.26 0.89 8.98
CA PHE A 78 7.88 0.73 7.66
C PHE A 78 9.35 1.15 7.58
N ILE A 79 9.93 1.65 8.69
CA ILE A 79 11.33 2.09 8.81
C ILE A 79 12.10 1.11 9.68
#